data_AF-A0A166J1C3-F1
#
_entry.id   AF-A0A166J1C3-F1
#
_cell.length_a   1.000
_cell.length_b   1.000
_cell.length_c   1.000
_cell.angle_alpha   90.00
_cell.angle_beta   90.00
_cell.angle_gamma   90.00
#
_symmetry.space_group_name_H-M   'P 1'
#
loop_
_entity.id
_entity.type
_entity.pdbx_description
1 polymer ?
#
loop_
_entity_poly.entity_id
_entity_poly.type
_entity_poly.pdbx_seq_one_letter_code
_entity_poly.pdbx_strand_id
1 'polypeptide(L)'
;NENTWRNDHVNLCVFSTACHGEIPNRKNGAWRLPCAQCCTVLRDKHFKQVINKPTPSDENYIYANFRFRNQLLGQQYVKNIGLRDLIENLNAKNTPCVHYPQGVLSSKYNDTNVFGGLVHAMMTKLDREEHGVGMQNFCYPPAYNEFMHLVNIHSPRAHHFLKAYLPAQTHRSIQ
;
A
#
# COMPACT_ATOMS: atom_id res chain seq x y z
N ASN A 1 26.82 13.26 -20.11
CA ASN A 1 26.27 11.94 -19.74
C ASN A 1 27.41 10.95 -19.74
N GLU A 2 27.96 10.62 -18.56
CA GLU A 2 29.21 9.84 -18.40
C GLU A 2 28.99 8.35 -18.06
N ASN A 3 27.77 7.83 -18.17
CA ASN A 3 27.48 6.44 -17.77
C ASN A 3 27.59 5.46 -18.96
N THR A 4 28.17 4.28 -18.71
CA THR A 4 28.38 3.20 -19.70
C THR A 4 27.16 2.30 -19.90
N TRP A 5 26.04 2.60 -19.22
CA TRP A 5 24.78 1.88 -19.33
C TRP A 5 23.57 2.83 -19.41
N ARG A 6 22.45 2.28 -19.88
CA ARG A 6 21.14 2.94 -19.97
C ARG A 6 20.06 2.05 -19.34
N ASN A 7 19.09 2.69 -18.70
CA ASN A 7 17.92 2.01 -18.11
C ASN A 7 16.77 2.04 -19.12
N ASP A 8 16.21 0.87 -19.41
CA ASP A 8 14.93 0.73 -20.10
C ASP A 8 13.84 0.49 -19.05
N HIS A 9 13.19 1.58 -18.67
CA HIS A 9 12.14 1.55 -17.65
C HIS A 9 10.85 0.89 -18.15
N VAL A 10 10.64 0.75 -19.46
CA VAL A 10 9.44 0.13 -20.02
C VAL A 10 9.56 -1.39 -19.91
N ASN A 11 10.72 -1.91 -20.28
CA ASN A 11 11.00 -3.35 -20.25
C ASN A 11 11.65 -3.83 -18.95
N LEU A 12 11.80 -2.94 -17.96
CA LEU A 12 12.39 -3.20 -16.64
C LEU A 12 13.78 -3.85 -16.73
N CYS A 13 14.62 -3.36 -17.64
CA CYS A 13 15.95 -3.91 -17.88
C CYS A 13 17.02 -2.83 -18.09
N VAL A 14 18.29 -3.25 -18.02
CA VAL A 14 19.44 -2.36 -18.18
C VAL A 14 20.31 -2.87 -19.33
N PHE A 15 20.74 -1.95 -20.18
CA PHE A 15 21.62 -2.25 -21.31
C PHE A 15 22.91 -1.47 -21.23
N SER A 16 24.00 -2.00 -21.78
CA SER A 16 25.16 -1.19 -22.12
C SER A 16 24.76 -0.13 -23.16
N THR A 17 25.38 1.05 -23.10
CA THR A 17 25.25 2.04 -24.19
C THR A 17 25.84 1.54 -25.51
N ALA A 18 26.75 0.55 -25.45
CA ALA A 18 27.31 -0.16 -26.60
C ALA A 18 26.61 -1.52 -26.86
N CYS A 19 25.37 -1.70 -26.41
CA CYS A 19 24.62 -2.93 -26.65
C CYS A 19 24.51 -3.23 -28.15
N HIS A 20 24.84 -4.47 -28.55
CA HIS A 20 24.77 -4.89 -29.95
C HIS A 20 23.35 -5.24 -30.43
N GLY A 21 22.36 -5.31 -29.52
CA GLY A 21 21.00 -5.75 -29.87
C GLY A 21 20.87 -7.24 -30.22
N GLU A 22 21.94 -8.00 -30.03
CA GLU A 22 22.01 -9.41 -30.40
C GLU A 22 21.99 -10.32 -29.18
N ILE A 23 21.39 -11.50 -29.37
CA ILE A 23 21.41 -12.58 -28.39
C ILE A 23 22.21 -13.73 -28.98
N PRO A 24 23.36 -14.12 -28.39
CA PRO A 24 24.17 -15.22 -28.90
C PRO A 24 23.33 -16.49 -28.99
N ASN A 25 23.26 -17.06 -30.20
CA ASN A 25 22.47 -18.24 -30.46
C ASN A 25 23.19 -19.47 -29.88
N ARG A 26 22.89 -19.81 -28.62
CA ARG A 26 23.39 -21.03 -27.99
C ARG A 26 22.50 -22.19 -28.39
N LYS A 27 23.06 -23.13 -29.16
CA LYS A 27 22.46 -24.45 -29.37
C LYS A 27 22.39 -25.15 -28.00
N ASN A 28 21.24 -25.71 -27.67
CA ASN A 28 20.90 -26.46 -26.44
C ASN A 28 20.36 -25.60 -25.30
N GLY A 29 19.03 -25.31 -25.31
CA GLY A 29 18.14 -25.13 -24.14
C GLY A 29 18.53 -24.22 -22.98
N ALA A 30 19.71 -23.62 -23.01
CA ALA A 30 20.32 -22.86 -21.94
C ALA A 30 19.86 -21.42 -22.03
N TRP A 31 19.77 -20.77 -20.86
CA TRP A 31 19.46 -19.36 -20.74
C TRP A 31 20.29 -18.53 -21.73
N ARG A 32 19.58 -17.78 -22.57
CA ARG A 32 20.19 -16.91 -23.56
C ARG A 32 20.85 -15.74 -22.83
N LEU A 33 22.18 -15.73 -22.80
CA LEU A 33 22.94 -14.66 -22.16
C LEU A 33 22.79 -13.35 -22.97
N PRO A 34 22.88 -12.18 -22.31
CA PRO A 34 22.98 -10.91 -23.02
C PRO A 34 24.22 -10.87 -23.93
N CYS A 35 24.26 -9.89 -24.86
CA CYS A 35 25.46 -9.64 -25.66
C CYS A 35 26.68 -9.35 -24.77
N ALA A 36 27.89 -9.54 -25.31
CA ALA A 36 29.14 -9.35 -24.56
C ALA A 36 29.23 -7.97 -23.88
N GLN A 37 28.78 -6.91 -24.55
CA GLN A 37 28.76 -5.55 -23.98
C GLN A 37 27.76 -5.40 -22.84
N CYS A 38 26.57 -6.00 -22.91
CA CYS A 38 25.65 -5.98 -21.78
C CYS A 38 26.17 -6.80 -20.59
N CYS A 39 26.95 -7.86 -20.84
CA CYS A 39 27.60 -8.63 -19.78
C CYS A 39 28.69 -7.82 -19.02
N THR A 40 29.30 -6.79 -19.64
CA THR A 40 30.29 -5.95 -18.94
C THR A 40 29.65 -5.04 -17.90
N VAL A 41 28.39 -4.64 -18.08
CA VAL A 41 27.65 -3.80 -17.11
C VAL A 41 27.60 -4.47 -15.73
N LEU A 42 27.38 -5.78 -15.67
CA LEU A 42 27.39 -6.54 -14.41
C LEU A 42 28.77 -6.60 -13.74
N ARG A 43 29.84 -6.27 -14.46
CA ARG A 43 31.22 -6.22 -13.93
C ARG A 43 31.63 -4.79 -13.57
N ASP A 44 30.89 -3.79 -14.04
CA ASP A 44 31.16 -2.38 -13.75
C ASP A 44 31.00 -2.08 -12.25
N LYS A 45 32.03 -1.48 -11.65
CA LYS A 45 32.07 -1.19 -10.21
C LYS A 45 31.03 -0.15 -9.82
N HIS A 46 30.84 0.88 -10.64
CA HIS A 46 29.89 1.95 -10.38
C HIS A 46 28.45 1.41 -10.48
N PHE A 47 28.17 0.57 -11.47
CA PHE A 47 26.88 -0.12 -11.59
C PHE A 47 26.57 -0.97 -10.36
N LYS A 48 27.53 -1.81 -9.91
CA LYS A 48 27.38 -2.60 -8.68
C LYS A 48 27.10 -1.73 -7.45
N GLN A 49 27.81 -0.61 -7.31
CA GLN A 49 27.57 0.32 -6.20
C GLN A 49 26.17 0.92 -6.25
N VAL A 50 25.68 1.27 -7.44
CA VAL A 50 24.34 1.85 -7.61
C VAL A 50 23.24 0.84 -7.27
N ILE A 51 23.32 -0.40 -7.78
CA ILE A 51 22.29 -1.42 -7.52
C ILE A 51 22.28 -1.92 -6.07
N ASN A 52 23.40 -1.79 -5.36
CA ASN A 52 23.52 -2.17 -3.95
C ASN A 52 23.07 -1.06 -2.99
N LYS A 53 22.66 0.12 -3.49
CA LYS A 53 22.08 1.14 -2.61
C LYS A 53 20.75 0.63 -2.05
N PRO A 54 20.53 0.75 -0.73
CA PRO A 54 19.25 0.37 -0.16
C PRO A 54 18.15 1.22 -0.81
N THR A 55 16.98 0.61 -1.01
CA THR A 55 15.84 1.39 -1.48
C THR A 55 15.43 2.35 -0.36
N PRO A 56 15.15 3.64 -0.66
CA PRO A 56 14.68 4.58 0.35
C PRO A 56 13.40 4.07 1.04
N SER A 57 13.24 4.42 2.33
CA SER A 57 11.95 4.30 3.00
C SER A 57 10.94 5.30 2.40
N ASP A 58 9.64 5.06 2.62
CA ASP A 58 8.57 5.87 2.04
C ASP A 58 8.70 7.35 2.46
N GLU A 59 9.08 7.63 3.71
CA GLU A 59 9.29 9.00 4.23
C GLU A 59 10.45 9.71 3.52
N ASN A 60 11.46 8.95 3.10
CA ASN A 60 12.66 9.46 2.45
C ASN A 60 12.54 9.49 0.92
N TYR A 61 11.45 8.97 0.36
CA TYR A 61 11.23 8.91 -1.08
C TYR A 61 11.08 10.31 -1.71
N ILE A 62 10.78 11.32 -0.91
CA ILE A 62 10.76 12.74 -1.31
C ILE A 62 12.14 13.23 -1.79
N TYR A 63 13.22 12.69 -1.22
CA TYR A 63 14.61 13.05 -1.53
C TYR A 63 15.18 12.24 -2.69
N ALA A 64 14.44 11.26 -3.21
CA ALA A 64 14.88 10.49 -4.37
C ALA A 64 14.98 11.38 -5.61
N ASN A 65 16.08 11.25 -6.35
CA ASN A 65 16.38 12.12 -7.48
C ASN A 65 15.30 12.05 -8.57
N PHE A 66 14.61 13.17 -8.81
CA PHE A 66 13.52 13.30 -9.78
C PHE A 66 13.94 13.00 -11.23
N ARG A 67 15.22 13.17 -11.56
CA ARG A 67 15.76 12.93 -12.91
C ARG A 67 15.79 11.45 -13.29
N PHE A 68 15.90 10.57 -12.31
CA PHE A 68 16.14 9.13 -12.53
C PHE A 68 14.96 8.24 -12.15
N ARG A 69 13.77 8.84 -11.95
CA ARG A 69 12.53 8.11 -11.68
C ARG A 69 11.45 8.51 -12.66
N ASN A 70 10.46 7.62 -12.85
CA ASN A 70 9.23 8.00 -13.52
C ASN A 70 8.54 9.10 -12.70
N GLN A 71 8.33 10.26 -13.33
CA GLN A 71 7.82 11.45 -12.63
C GLN A 71 6.41 11.25 -12.10
N LEU A 72 5.54 10.57 -12.85
CA LEU A 72 4.16 10.32 -12.44
C LEU A 72 4.09 9.31 -11.28
N LEU A 73 4.73 8.14 -11.43
CA LEU A 73 4.73 7.11 -10.39
C LEU A 73 5.44 7.59 -9.12
N GLY A 74 6.56 8.30 -9.27
CA GLY A 74 7.28 8.89 -8.15
C GLY A 74 6.43 9.90 -7.38
N GLN A 75 5.62 10.71 -8.08
CA GLN A 75 4.68 11.63 -7.43
C GLN A 75 3.56 10.89 -6.68
N GLN A 76 3.05 9.78 -7.21
CA GLN A 76 2.00 9.01 -6.55
C GLN A 76 2.48 8.40 -5.23
N TYR A 77 3.67 7.81 -5.21
CA TYR A 77 4.26 7.27 -3.98
C TYR A 77 4.63 8.35 -2.96
N VAL A 78 5.12 9.51 -3.42
CA VAL A 78 5.41 10.65 -2.52
C VAL A 78 4.14 11.22 -1.89
N LYS A 79 3.03 11.29 -2.64
CA LYS A 79 1.77 11.86 -2.13
C LYS A 79 1.03 10.93 -1.17
N ASN A 80 1.27 9.62 -1.24
CA ASN A 80 0.51 8.61 -0.48
C ASN A 80 1.48 7.67 0.24
N ILE A 81 1.82 8.01 1.49
CA ILE A 81 2.63 7.15 2.37
C ILE A 81 1.96 5.78 2.51
N GLY A 82 2.73 4.69 2.39
CA GLY A 82 2.23 3.32 2.50
C GLY A 82 1.57 2.77 1.22
N LEU A 83 1.40 3.58 0.16
CA LEU A 83 0.91 3.10 -1.13
C LEU A 83 1.83 2.03 -1.73
N ARG A 84 3.13 2.16 -1.47
CA ARG A 84 4.14 1.22 -1.93
C ARG A 84 3.91 -0.18 -1.38
N ASP A 85 3.65 -0.29 -0.08
CA ASP A 85 3.35 -1.56 0.57
C ASP A 85 2.07 -2.20 0.05
N LEU A 86 1.08 -1.40 -0.37
CA LEU A 86 -0.16 -1.90 -0.97
C LEU A 86 0.03 -2.44 -2.40
N ILE A 87 1.01 -1.92 -3.15
CA ILE A 87 1.23 -2.27 -4.56
C ILE A 87 2.32 -3.35 -4.72
N GLU A 88 3.44 -3.22 -4.01
CA GLU A 88 4.65 -4.02 -4.23
C GLU A 88 4.70 -5.29 -3.36
N ASN A 89 3.89 -5.37 -2.30
CA ASN A 89 3.83 -6.58 -1.47
C ASN A 89 3.01 -7.68 -2.19
N LEU A 90 3.64 -8.83 -2.44
CA LEU A 90 3.04 -9.97 -3.15
C LEU A 90 1.74 -10.47 -2.50
N ASN A 91 1.59 -10.28 -1.18
CA ASN A 91 0.39 -10.68 -0.44
C ASN A 91 -0.63 -9.55 -0.27
N ALA A 92 -0.31 -8.29 -0.60
CA ALA A 92 -1.20 -7.15 -0.37
C ALA A 92 -2.57 -7.34 -1.02
N LYS A 93 -2.62 -7.92 -2.23
CA LYS A 93 -3.88 -8.20 -2.94
C LYS A 93 -4.84 -9.10 -2.18
N ASN A 94 -4.34 -9.96 -1.28
CA ASN A 94 -5.15 -10.88 -0.49
C ASN A 94 -5.45 -10.34 0.92
N THR A 95 -4.98 -9.13 1.24
CA THR A 95 -5.24 -8.51 2.54
C THR A 95 -6.57 -7.74 2.53
N PRO A 96 -7.25 -7.63 3.70
CA PRO A 96 -8.41 -6.75 3.84
C PRO A 96 -8.11 -5.30 3.44
N CYS A 97 -6.87 -4.84 3.61
CA CYS A 97 -6.43 -3.48 3.29
C CYS A 97 -6.59 -3.11 1.82
N VAL A 98 -6.58 -4.10 0.90
CA VAL A 98 -6.80 -3.88 -0.53
C VAL A 98 -8.23 -4.30 -0.93
N HIS A 99 -8.72 -5.43 -0.42
CA HIS A 99 -10.04 -5.94 -0.77
C HIS A 99 -11.18 -5.02 -0.33
N TYR A 100 -11.09 -4.43 0.87
CA TYR A 100 -12.16 -3.58 1.39
C TYR A 100 -12.32 -2.30 0.54
N PRO A 101 -11.26 -1.48 0.29
CA PRO A 101 -11.38 -0.33 -0.59
C PRO A 101 -11.85 -0.69 -2.00
N GLN A 102 -11.34 -1.78 -2.60
CA GLN A 102 -11.79 -2.24 -3.91
C GLN A 102 -13.29 -2.59 -3.92
N GLY A 103 -13.77 -3.28 -2.89
CA GLY A 103 -15.18 -3.61 -2.76
C GLY A 103 -16.07 -2.38 -2.53
N VAL A 104 -15.60 -1.39 -1.77
CA VAL A 104 -16.32 -0.11 -1.58
C VAL A 104 -16.39 0.66 -2.90
N LEU A 105 -15.27 0.82 -3.61
CA LEU A 105 -15.21 1.53 -4.89
C LEU A 105 -16.01 0.84 -6.00
N SER A 106 -16.15 -0.49 -5.94
CA SER A 106 -16.99 -1.27 -6.85
C SER A 106 -18.44 -1.41 -6.36
N SER A 107 -18.83 -0.71 -5.29
CA SER A 107 -20.19 -0.74 -4.74
C SER A 107 -20.66 -2.12 -4.24
N LYS A 108 -19.74 -3.06 -4.01
CA LYS A 108 -20.04 -4.43 -3.54
C LYS A 108 -20.61 -4.47 -2.12
N TYR A 109 -20.38 -3.41 -1.34
CA TYR A 109 -20.72 -3.32 0.09
C TYR A 109 -21.87 -2.35 0.40
N ASN A 110 -22.60 -1.86 -0.61
CA ASN A 110 -23.67 -0.86 -0.41
C ASN A 110 -24.76 -1.31 0.57
N ASP A 111 -25.04 -2.61 0.65
CA ASP A 111 -26.06 -3.15 1.57
C ASP A 111 -25.50 -3.50 2.96
N THR A 112 -24.20 -3.28 3.20
CA THR A 112 -23.50 -3.65 4.44
C THR A 112 -23.20 -2.43 5.33
N ASN A 113 -24.18 -1.52 5.44
CA ASN A 113 -24.03 -0.22 6.12
C ASN A 113 -23.61 -0.34 7.60
N VAL A 114 -24.02 -1.41 8.29
CA VAL A 114 -23.58 -1.69 9.68
C VAL A 114 -22.08 -1.97 9.72
N PHE A 115 -21.56 -2.79 8.81
CA PHE A 115 -20.14 -3.11 8.73
C PHE A 115 -19.31 -1.89 8.33
N GLY A 116 -19.74 -1.15 7.31
CA GLY A 116 -19.08 0.10 6.92
C GLY A 116 -19.06 1.13 8.06
N GLY A 117 -20.16 1.24 8.81
CA GLY A 117 -20.25 2.10 9.98
C GLY A 117 -19.33 1.67 11.13
N LEU A 118 -19.18 0.36 11.36
CA LEU A 118 -18.22 -0.18 12.32
C LEU A 118 -16.78 0.15 11.93
N VAL A 119 -16.40 -0.09 10.66
CA VAL A 119 -15.05 0.19 10.16
C VAL A 119 -14.73 1.68 10.34
N HIS A 120 -15.66 2.57 9.97
CA HIS A 120 -15.50 4.01 10.17
C HIS A 120 -15.32 4.36 11.65
N ALA A 121 -16.18 3.85 12.54
CA ALA A 121 -16.07 4.11 13.97
C ALA A 121 -14.74 3.62 14.58
N MET A 122 -14.24 2.46 14.12
CA MET A 122 -12.95 1.92 14.54
C MET A 122 -11.78 2.80 14.07
N MET A 123 -11.79 3.20 12.80
CA MET A 123 -10.75 4.08 12.24
C MET A 123 -10.70 5.41 12.97
N THR A 124 -11.85 6.06 13.21
CA THR A 124 -11.89 7.33 13.95
C THR A 124 -11.48 7.18 15.41
N LYS A 125 -11.80 6.04 16.05
CA LYS A 125 -11.36 5.78 17.42
C LYS A 125 -9.83 5.75 17.52
N LEU A 126 -9.18 4.98 16.65
CA LEU A 126 -7.72 4.87 16.63
C LEU A 126 -7.05 6.21 16.31
N ASP A 127 -7.55 6.92 15.30
CA ASP A 127 -7.07 8.26 14.96
C ASP A 127 -7.17 9.22 16.15
N ARG A 128 -8.31 9.25 16.85
CA ARG A 128 -8.48 10.06 18.05
C ARG A 128 -7.53 9.65 19.18
N GLU A 129 -7.34 8.35 19.41
CA GLU A 129 -6.40 7.83 20.41
C GLU A 129 -4.95 8.26 20.12
N GLU A 130 -4.52 8.21 18.85
CA GLU A 130 -3.21 8.70 18.42
C GLU A 130 -3.03 10.20 18.69
N HIS A 131 -4.12 10.99 18.58
CA HIS A 131 -4.12 12.42 18.87
C HIS A 131 -4.41 12.75 20.35
N GLY A 132 -4.56 11.75 21.23
CA GLY A 132 -4.88 11.95 22.65
C GLY A 132 -6.29 12.52 22.91
N VAL A 133 -7.20 12.39 21.94
CA VAL A 133 -8.57 12.90 22.00
C VAL A 133 -9.54 11.78 22.40
N GLY A 134 -10.42 12.06 23.35
CA GLY A 134 -11.47 11.10 23.74
C GLY A 134 -12.58 10.93 22.70
N MET A 135 -13.39 9.87 22.85
CA MET A 135 -14.57 9.62 22.00
C MET A 135 -15.80 10.47 22.36
N GLN A 136 -15.62 11.53 23.17
CA GLN A 136 -16.69 12.45 23.53
C GLN A 136 -17.19 13.17 22.27
N ASN A 137 -18.50 13.38 22.20
CA ASN A 137 -19.20 14.01 21.06
C ASN A 137 -18.95 13.36 19.69
N PHE A 138 -18.50 12.10 19.66
CA PHE A 138 -18.38 11.37 18.40
C PHE A 138 -19.76 10.97 17.88
N CYS A 139 -20.08 11.42 16.66
CA CYS A 139 -21.31 11.02 15.97
C CYS A 139 -21.07 9.68 15.26
N TYR A 140 -21.70 8.63 15.77
CA TYR A 140 -21.59 7.30 15.19
C TYR A 140 -22.39 7.21 13.88
N PRO A 141 -21.90 6.45 12.88
CA PRO A 141 -22.66 6.20 11.65
C PRO A 141 -24.06 5.60 11.96
N PRO A 142 -25.15 6.11 11.34
CA PRO A 142 -26.51 5.78 11.75
C PRO A 142 -26.82 4.29 11.82
N ALA A 143 -26.50 3.53 10.75
CA ALA A 143 -26.79 2.10 10.67
C ALA A 143 -26.07 1.30 11.77
N TYR A 144 -24.82 1.64 12.07
CA TYR A 144 -24.06 0.97 13.13
C TYR A 144 -24.55 1.38 14.51
N ASN A 145 -24.93 2.64 14.70
CA ASN A 145 -25.47 3.12 15.96
C ASN A 145 -26.82 2.45 16.29
N GLU A 146 -27.72 2.38 15.30
CA GLU A 146 -29.00 1.67 15.42
C GLU A 146 -28.79 0.19 15.74
N PHE A 147 -27.84 -0.49 15.09
CA PHE A 147 -27.49 -1.85 15.42
C PHE A 147 -27.07 -2.01 16.89
N MET A 148 -26.22 -1.13 17.41
CA MET A 148 -25.80 -1.17 18.82
C MET A 148 -26.95 -0.87 19.79
N HIS A 149 -27.88 0.01 19.41
CA HIS A 149 -29.12 0.25 20.17
C HIS A 149 -29.99 -0.99 20.24
N LEU A 150 -30.19 -1.69 19.12
CA LEU A 150 -30.94 -2.95 19.07
C LEU A 150 -30.29 -4.00 19.97
N VAL A 151 -28.96 -4.15 19.91
CA VAL A 151 -28.23 -5.05 20.82
C VAL A 151 -28.47 -4.68 22.28
N ASN A 152 -28.47 -3.39 22.63
CA ASN A 152 -28.73 -2.95 24.00
C ASN A 152 -30.17 -3.24 24.45
N ILE A 153 -31.16 -3.04 23.58
CA ILE A 153 -32.58 -3.35 23.86
C ILE A 153 -32.76 -4.85 24.08
N HIS A 154 -32.17 -5.70 23.23
CA HIS A 154 -32.28 -7.14 23.34
C HIS A 154 -31.48 -7.72 24.50
N SER A 155 -30.29 -7.20 24.76
CA SER A 155 -29.43 -7.64 25.84
C SER A 155 -28.41 -6.55 26.23
N PRO A 156 -28.68 -5.79 27.31
CA PRO A 156 -27.74 -4.81 27.84
C PRO A 156 -26.39 -5.44 28.21
N ARG A 157 -26.41 -6.71 28.62
CA ARG A 157 -25.20 -7.47 28.95
C ARG A 157 -24.35 -7.76 27.70
N ALA A 158 -24.97 -8.13 26.58
CA ALA A 158 -24.26 -8.31 25.32
C ALA A 158 -23.70 -6.98 24.80
N HIS A 159 -24.46 -5.90 24.90
CA HIS A 159 -23.97 -4.56 24.56
C HIS A 159 -22.75 -4.16 25.40
N HIS A 160 -22.79 -4.39 26.72
CA HIS A 160 -21.65 -4.12 27.59
C HIS A 160 -20.40 -4.94 27.21
N PHE A 161 -20.59 -6.22 26.88
CA PHE A 161 -19.51 -7.09 26.42
C PHE A 161 -18.91 -6.59 25.09
N LEU A 162 -19.74 -6.29 24.09
CA LEU A 162 -19.26 -5.81 22.79
C LEU A 162 -18.54 -4.47 22.89
N LYS A 163 -19.02 -3.56 23.75
CA LYS A 163 -18.40 -2.25 23.97
C LYS A 163 -16.95 -2.34 24.47
N ALA A 164 -16.56 -3.46 25.09
CA ALA A 164 -15.17 -3.67 25.49
C ALA A 164 -14.22 -3.80 24.29
N TYR A 165 -14.73 -4.23 23.13
CA TYR A 165 -13.95 -4.49 21.92
C TYR A 165 -14.27 -3.52 20.79
N LEU A 166 -15.52 -3.09 20.69
CA LEU A 166 -16.04 -2.27 19.60
C LEU A 166 -16.42 -0.87 20.11
N PRO A 167 -16.19 0.19 19.32
CA PRO A 167 -16.60 1.53 19.65
C PRO A 167 -18.12 1.56 19.68
N ALA A 168 -18.69 1.92 20.82
CA ALA A 168 -20.14 2.01 20.99
C ALA A 168 -20.49 3.07 22.03
N GLN A 169 -21.68 3.62 21.90
CA GLN A 169 -22.21 4.58 22.84
C GLN A 169 -22.34 3.98 24.24
N THR A 170 -22.33 4.84 25.26
CA THR A 170 -22.60 4.37 26.62
C THR A 170 -24.10 4.15 26.80
N HIS A 171 -24.51 3.26 27.70
CA HIS A 171 -25.93 3.04 28.01
C HIS A 171 -26.68 4.35 28.33
N ARG A 172 -25.99 5.31 28.97
CA ARG A 172 -26.54 6.64 29.31
C ARG A 172 -26.73 7.57 28.11
N SER A 173 -26.12 7.25 26.97
CA SER A 173 -26.26 8.00 25.71
C SER A 173 -27.28 7.34 24.77
N ILE A 174 -27.70 6.10 25.09
CA ILE A 174 -28.65 5.29 24.33
C ILE A 174 -30.08 5.49 24.86
N GLN A 175 -30.23 5.70 26.17
CA GLN A 175 -31.47 6.10 26.83
C GLN A 175 -31.72 7.59 26.69
#